data_AF-A0A9X0WJN7-F1
#
_entry.id   AF-A0A9X0WJN7-F1
#
_cell.length_a   1.000
_cell.length_b   1.000
_cell.length_c   1.000
_cell.angle_alpha   90.00
_cell.angle_beta   90.00
_cell.angle_gamma   90.00
#
_symmetry.space_group_name_H-M   'P 1'
#
loop_
_entity.id
_entity.type
_entity.pdbx_description
1 polymer ?
#
loop_
_entity_poly.entity_id
_entity_poly.type
_entity_poly.pdbx_seq_one_letter_code
_entity_poly.pdbx_strand_id
1 'polypeptide(L)'
;MLMNNPLERTLELIENAPESAAALTLYALVSTLEFQRAGCLFKLTKLQDLDDDERATAYGLMELFARGGVGSPAWEAAKTRMDTLIRAGLSAP
;
A
#
# COMPACT_ATOMS: atom_id res chain seq x y z
N MET A 1 -13.03 18.01 -3.07
CA MET A 1 -12.66 16.78 -2.34
C MET A 1 -11.24 16.47 -2.79
N LEU A 2 -10.23 16.90 -2.02
CA LEU A 2 -8.84 16.59 -2.37
C LEU A 2 -8.69 15.07 -2.24
N MET A 3 -8.60 14.38 -3.37
CA MET A 3 -8.21 12.97 -3.37
C MET A 3 -6.77 12.95 -2.85
N ASN A 4 -6.60 12.69 -1.55
CA ASN A 4 -5.28 12.43 -0.97
C ASN A 4 -4.60 11.37 -1.83
N ASN A 5 -3.33 11.59 -2.15
CA ASN A 5 -2.54 10.66 -2.94
C ASN A 5 -2.61 9.27 -2.28
N PRO A 6 -2.98 8.21 -3.02
CA PRO A 6 -3.15 6.88 -2.42
C PRO A 6 -1.89 6.36 -1.73
N LEU A 7 -0.69 6.79 -2.16
CA LEU A 7 0.57 6.47 -1.48
C LEU A 7 0.69 7.17 -0.12
N GLU A 8 0.30 8.45 -0.03
CA GLU A 8 0.30 9.21 1.22
C GLU A 8 -0.72 8.64 2.19
N ARG A 9 -1.93 8.32 1.71
CA ARG A 9 -2.96 7.71 2.54
C ARG A 9 -2.53 6.33 3.06
N THR A 10 -1.85 5.55 2.23
CA THR A 10 -1.28 4.26 2.67
C THR A 10 -0.21 4.46 3.74
N LEU A 11 0.66 5.47 3.61
CA LEU A 11 1.64 5.80 4.65
C LEU A 11 0.97 6.18 5.96
N GLU A 12 -0.04 7.04 5.94
CA GLU A 12 -0.80 7.42 7.15
C GLU A 12 -1.38 6.19 7.87
N LEU A 13 -1.96 5.24 7.13
CA LEU A 13 -2.51 4.02 7.71
C LEU A 13 -1.43 3.13 8.35
N ILE A 14 -0.27 3.00 7.69
CA ILE A 14 0.87 2.23 8.21
C ILE A 14 1.50 2.92 9.42
N GLU A 15 1.63 4.26 9.41
CA GLU A 15 2.19 5.02 10.53
C GLU A 15 1.33 4.90 11.79
N ASN A 16 0.00 4.88 11.64
CA ASN A 16 -0.92 4.79 12.77
C ASN A 16 -0.99 3.38 13.38
N ALA A 17 -0.98 2.33 12.55
CA ALA A 17 -1.10 0.94 13.00
C ALA A 17 -0.42 -0.02 12.01
N PRO A 18 0.92 -0.15 12.04
CA PRO A 18 1.69 -0.91 11.05
C PRO A 18 1.35 -2.41 11.02
N GLU A 19 0.88 -2.95 12.15
CA GLU A 19 0.47 -4.35 12.32
C GLU A 19 -1.00 -4.62 11.97
N SER A 20 -1.78 -3.57 11.65
CA SER A 20 -3.20 -3.72 11.34
C SER A 20 -3.41 -4.53 10.06
N ALA A 21 -4.55 -5.23 9.97
CA ALA A 21 -4.92 -5.97 8.77
C ALA A 21 -4.96 -5.07 7.52
N ALA A 22 -5.41 -3.82 7.69
CA ALA A 22 -5.45 -2.83 6.61
C ALA A 22 -4.06 -2.39 6.17
N ALA A 23 -3.17 -2.02 7.10
CA ALA A 23 -1.80 -1.64 6.80
C ALA A 23 -1.05 -2.75 6.05
N LEU A 24 -1.12 -3.99 6.56
CA LEU A 24 -0.47 -5.14 5.95
C LEU A 24 -1.06 -5.47 4.57
N THR A 25 -2.38 -5.32 4.40
CA THR A 25 -3.05 -5.56 3.12
C THR A 25 -2.66 -4.54 2.06
N LEU A 26 -2.66 -3.25 2.40
CA LEU A 26 -2.26 -2.19 1.48
C LEU A 26 -0.76 -2.27 1.14
N TYR A 27 0.08 -2.55 2.13
CA TYR A 27 1.51 -2.79 1.91
C TYR A 27 1.77 -3.99 0.97
N ALA A 28 1.02 -5.08 1.14
CA ALA A 28 1.10 -6.24 0.26
C ALA A 28 0.66 -5.91 -1.17
N LEU A 29 -0.37 -5.07 -1.33
CA LEU A 29 -0.80 -4.58 -2.64
C LEU A 29 0.31 -3.77 -3.32
N VAL A 30 0.85 -2.75 -2.64
CA VAL A 30 1.95 -1.92 -3.17
C VAL A 30 3.12 -2.80 -3.61
N SER A 31 3.57 -3.71 -2.74
CA SER A 31 4.69 -4.61 -3.05
C SER A 31 4.38 -5.50 -4.26
N THR A 32 3.14 -5.98 -4.40
CA THR A 32 2.76 -6.82 -5.54
C THR A 32 2.75 -6.06 -6.86
N LEU A 33 2.31 -4.80 -6.86
CA LEU A 33 2.30 -3.95 -8.05
C LEU A 33 3.72 -3.66 -8.56
N GLU A 34 4.71 -3.62 -7.67
CA GLU A 34 6.13 -3.45 -8.00
C GLU A 34 6.76 -4.72 -8.59
N PHE A 35 6.45 -5.90 -8.05
CA PHE A 35 7.10 -7.16 -8.43
C PHE A 35 6.34 -7.99 -9.49
N GLN A 36 5.82 -7.34 -10.54
CA GLN A 36 5.03 -8.02 -11.60
C GLN A 36 5.76 -9.20 -12.26
N ARG A 37 7.09 -9.08 -12.42
CA ARG A 37 7.92 -10.11 -13.08
C ARG A 37 8.12 -11.38 -12.25
N ALA A 38 7.82 -11.34 -10.96
CA ALA A 38 7.99 -12.49 -10.07
C ALA A 38 6.76 -13.43 -10.05
N GLY A 39 5.68 -13.09 -10.77
CA GLY A 39 4.44 -13.88 -10.75
C GLY A 39 3.64 -13.74 -9.45
N CYS A 40 3.99 -12.78 -8.59
CA CYS A 40 3.23 -12.46 -7.38
C CYS A 40 1.87 -11.86 -7.78
N LEU A 41 0.79 -12.43 -7.25
CA LEU A 41 -0.59 -11.96 -7.49
C LEU A 41 -1.22 -11.50 -6.18
N PHE A 42 -1.85 -10.33 -6.22
CA PHE A 42 -2.65 -9.83 -5.11
C PHE A 42 -4.05 -10.44 -5.20
N LYS A 43 -4.46 -11.16 -4.15
CA LYS A 43 -5.79 -11.80 -4.12
C LYS A 43 -6.86 -10.76 -3.79
N LEU A 44 -7.86 -10.60 -4.66
CA LEU A 44 -8.95 -9.63 -4.46
C LEU A 44 -9.76 -9.88 -3.17
N THR A 45 -9.79 -11.10 -2.64
CA THR A 45 -10.43 -11.40 -1.35
C THR A 45 -9.84 -10.60 -0.19
N LYS A 46 -8.58 -10.15 -0.30
CA LYS A 46 -7.94 -9.27 0.69
C LYS A 46 -8.60 -7.90 0.83
N LEU A 47 -9.36 -7.46 -0.17
CA LEU A 47 -10.16 -6.23 -0.06
C LEU A 47 -11.28 -6.34 0.98
N GLN A 48 -11.65 -7.56 1.41
CA GLN A 48 -12.64 -7.77 2.47
C GLN A 48 -12.06 -7.44 3.86
N ASP A 49 -10.74 -7.34 3.98
CA ASP A 49 -10.05 -6.95 5.22
C ASP A 49 -10.06 -5.41 5.41
N LEU A 50 -10.63 -4.66 4.46
CA LEU A 50 -10.60 -3.19 4.38
C LEU A 50 -12.00 -2.57 4.49
N ASP A 51 -12.10 -1.44 5.19
CA ASP A 51 -13.32 -0.60 5.18
C ASP A 51 -13.50 0.18 3.87
N ASP A 52 -14.54 1.02 3.78
CA ASP A 52 -14.89 1.75 2.55
C ASP A 52 -13.79 2.74 2.12
N ASP A 53 -13.17 3.44 3.07
CA ASP A 53 -12.14 4.45 2.79
C ASP A 53 -10.78 3.79 2.48
N GLU A 54 -10.47 2.69 3.16
CA GLU A 54 -9.29 1.87 2.90
C GLU A 54 -9.38 1.18 1.53
N ARG A 55 -10.56 0.68 1.14
CA ARG A 55 -10.77 0.14 -0.22
C ARG A 55 -10.62 1.21 -1.28
N ALA A 56 -11.11 2.43 -1.04
CA ALA A 56 -10.89 3.55 -1.96
C ALA A 56 -9.39 3.84 -2.15
N THR A 57 -8.60 3.72 -1.07
CA THR A 57 -7.13 3.82 -1.12
C THR A 57 -6.53 2.70 -1.98
N ALA A 58 -6.96 1.45 -1.79
CA ALA A 58 -6.51 0.32 -2.61
C ALA A 58 -6.81 0.52 -4.10
N TYR A 59 -8.00 1.00 -4.45
CA TYR A 59 -8.36 1.30 -5.84
C TYR A 59 -7.51 2.43 -6.43
N GLY A 60 -7.20 3.45 -5.64
CA GLY A 60 -6.27 4.52 -6.04
C GLY A 60 -4.87 3.98 -6.37
N LEU A 61 -4.36 3.01 -5.61
CA LEU A 61 -3.09 2.35 -5.91
C LEU A 61 -3.15 1.55 -7.21
N MET A 62 -4.25 0.83 -7.45
CA MET A 62 -4.46 0.09 -8.71
C MET A 62 -4.55 1.04 -9.92
N GLU A 63 -5.21 2.18 -9.78
CA GLU A 63 -5.27 3.22 -10.82
C GLU A 63 -3.89 3.83 -11.08
N LEU A 64 -3.10 4.09 -10.03
CA LEU A 64 -1.73 4.57 -10.17
C LEU A 64 -0.86 3.58 -10.96
N PHE A 65 -1.02 2.28 -10.70
CA PHE A 65 -0.41 1.23 -11.50
C PHE A 65 -0.87 1.28 -12.96
N ALA A 66 -2.17 1.35 -13.22
CA ALA A 66 -2.72 1.39 -14.58
C ALA A 66 -2.20 2.58 -15.40
N ARG A 67 -1.89 3.71 -14.74
CA ARG A 67 -1.29 4.91 -15.34
C ARG A 67 0.23 4.83 -15.52
N GLY A 68 0.88 3.76 -15.10
CA GLY A 68 2.33 3.60 -15.16
C GLY A 68 3.10 4.39 -14.08
N GLY A 69 2.47 4.66 -12.93
CA GLY A 69 3.10 5.40 -11.83
C GLY A 69 4.03 4.57 -10.94
N VAL A 70 4.02 3.25 -11.06
CA VAL A 70 4.94 2.35 -10.35
C VAL A 70 6.37 2.57 -10.81
N GLY A 71 7.31 2.64 -9.86
CA GLY A 71 8.73 2.95 -10.13
C GLY A 71 9.03 4.43 -10.36
N SER A 72 8.02 5.31 -10.27
CA SER A 72 8.26 6.77 -10.26
C SER A 72 9.02 7.19 -8.98
N PRO A 73 9.70 8.36 -8.97
CA PRO A 73 10.38 8.83 -7.77
C PRO A 73 9.48 8.96 -6.54
N ALA A 74 8.20 9.32 -6.74
CA ALA A 74 7.21 9.39 -5.66
C ALA A 74 6.87 8.00 -5.11
N TRP A 75 6.73 7.00 -6.00
CA TRP A 75 6.52 5.61 -5.62
C TRP A 75 7.69 5.07 -4.80
N GLU A 76 8.92 5.20 -5.31
CA GLU A 76 10.14 4.72 -4.64
C GLU A 76 10.33 5.35 -3.25
N ALA A 77 10.09 6.66 -3.15
CA ALA A 77 10.16 7.38 -1.89
C ALA A 77 9.10 6.88 -0.88
N ALA A 78 7.87 6.65 -1.34
CA ALA A 78 6.81 6.14 -0.49
C ALA A 78 7.10 4.69 -0.06
N LYS A 79 7.48 3.81 -0.99
CA LYS A 79 7.83 2.41 -0.71
C LYS A 79 8.95 2.29 0.33
N THR A 80 10.02 3.08 0.18
CA THR A 80 11.14 3.09 1.13
C THR A 80 10.68 3.45 2.55
N ARG A 81 9.75 4.39 2.69
CA ARG A 81 9.17 4.75 3.98
C ARG A 81 8.28 3.63 4.53
N MET A 82 7.40 3.06 3.72
CA MET A 82 6.55 1.93 4.11
C MET A 82 7.39 0.74 4.61
N ASP A 83 8.48 0.40 3.92
CA ASP A 83 9.39 -0.70 4.31
C ASP A 83 10.02 -0.49 5.68
N THR A 84 10.39 0.76 5.96
CA THR A 84 10.98 1.15 7.24
C THR A 84 9.95 1.00 8.36
N LEU A 85 8.74 1.50 8.16
CA LEU A 85 7.66 1.48 9.14
C LEU A 85 7.18 0.05 9.44
N ILE A 86 6.93 -0.76 8.40
CA ILE A 86 6.51 -2.15 8.56
C ILE A 86 7.59 -2.97 9.28
N ARG A 87 8.87 -2.78 8.94
CA ARG A 87 9.96 -3.48 9.62
C ARG A 87 10.08 -3.07 11.09
N ALA A 88 9.91 -1.78 11.39
CA ALA A 88 9.92 -1.27 12.76
C ALA A 88 8.73 -1.81 13.57
N GLY A 89 7.51 -1.80 13.01
CA GLY A 89 6.29 -2.31 13.65
C GLY A 89 6.35 -3.81 13.94
N LEU A 90 6.91 -4.62 13.03
CA LEU A 90 7.11 -6.06 13.24
C LEU A 90 8.21 -6.40 14.27
N SER A 91 9.03 -5.42 14.65
CA SER A 91 10.11 -5.59 15.64
C SER A 91 9.72 -5.09 17.03
N ALA A 92 8.53 -4.51 17.19
CA ALA A 92 8.00 -4.07 18.48
C ALA A 92 7.49 -5.29 19.28
N PRO A 93 7.81 -5.39 20.59
CA PRO A 93 7.49 -6.54 21.44
C PRO A 93 6.00 -6.67 21.77
#